data_AF-A0A645ISS8-F1
#
_entry.id   AF-A0A645ISS8-F1
#
_cell.length_a   1.000
_cell.length_b   1.000
_cell.length_c   1.000
_cell.angle_alpha   90.00
_cell.angle_beta   90.00
_cell.angle_gamma   90.00
#
_symmetry.space_group_name_H-M   'P 1'
#
loop_
_entity.id
_entity.type
_entity.pdbx_description
1 polymer ?
#
loop_
_entity_poly.entity_id
_entity_poly.type
_entity_poly.pdbx_seq_one_letter_code
_entity_poly.pdbx_strand_id
1 'polypeptide(L)'
;MSFLTLLPHEFLHAVCFGKDAEVDLYISVKNLLIFVVSTHPISKARFIFLSLCPNLVFGWLPLLVWAVLPYNEAYSNILYSFSLICVMLGVGDYLNVFNAIRQMPKGSMQQLSGFHSYLFMP
;
A
#
# COMPACT_ATOMS: atom_id res chain seq x y z
N MET A 1 8.98 -2.34 4.56
CA MET A 1 9.57 -1.71 3.40
C MET A 1 11.03 -1.49 3.69
N SER A 2 11.92 -2.18 2.97
CA SER A 2 13.32 -1.76 3.00
C SER A 2 13.43 -0.40 2.30
N PHE A 3 14.48 0.37 2.57
CA PHE A 3 14.68 1.65 1.85
C PHE A 3 14.67 1.47 0.32
N LEU A 4 15.07 0.28 -0.15
CA LEU A 4 15.06 -0.08 -1.57
C LEU A 4 13.64 -0.26 -2.15
N THR A 5 12.65 -0.63 -1.33
CA THR A 5 11.27 -0.85 -1.80
C THR A 5 10.35 0.33 -1.57
N LEU A 6 10.79 1.39 -0.90
CA LEU A 6 9.92 2.51 -0.57
C LEU A 6 9.36 3.20 -1.83
N LEU A 7 10.22 3.57 -2.78
CA LEU A 7 9.78 4.16 -4.03
C LEU A 7 9.03 3.16 -4.94
N PRO A 8 9.51 1.91 -5.13
CA PRO A 8 8.73 0.90 -5.85
C PRO A 8 7.34 0.62 -5.25
N HIS A 9 7.21 0.66 -3.93
CA HIS A 9 5.94 0.48 -3.21
C HIS A 9 4.94 1.58 -3.56
N GLU A 10 5.38 2.82 -3.43
CA GLU A 10 4.56 3.99 -3.76
C GLU A 10 4.26 4.07 -5.26
N PHE A 11 5.19 3.65 -6.11
CA PHE A 11 4.93 3.52 -7.54
C PHE A 11 3.85 2.49 -7.85
N LEU A 12 3.82 1.36 -7.14
CA LEU A 12 2.76 0.37 -7.33
C LEU A 12 1.39 0.92 -6.89
N HIS A 13 1.33 1.68 -5.79
CA HIS A 13 0.12 2.42 -5.42
C HIS A 13 -0.32 3.37 -6.54
N ALA A 14 0.61 4.13 -7.12
CA ALA A 14 0.32 5.04 -8.24
C ALA A 14 -0.24 4.31 -9.46
N VAL A 15 0.36 3.19 -9.85
CA VAL A 15 -0.14 2.36 -10.95
C VAL A 15 -1.55 1.83 -10.64
N CYS A 16 -1.85 1.47 -9.39
CA CYS A 16 -3.17 0.97 -8.99
C CYS A 16 -4.29 2.03 -9.06
N PHE A 17 -3.96 3.33 -9.01
CA PHE A 17 -4.94 4.40 -9.24
C PHE A 17 -5.53 4.36 -10.66
N GLY A 18 -4.75 3.92 -11.64
CA GLY A 18 -5.15 3.82 -13.04
C GLY A 18 -4.64 4.98 -13.89
N LYS A 19 -4.82 4.85 -15.21
CA LYS A 19 -4.20 5.75 -16.21
C LYS A 19 -4.76 7.16 -16.24
N ASP A 20 -6.01 7.34 -15.77
CA ASP A 20 -6.73 8.61 -15.81
C ASP A 20 -6.58 9.42 -14.50
N ALA A 21 -5.75 8.93 -13.57
CA ALA A 21 -5.52 9.57 -12.28
C ALA A 21 -4.22 10.37 -12.29
N GLU A 22 -4.30 11.63 -11.89
CA GLU A 22 -3.13 12.40 -11.49
C GLU A 22 -2.72 11.97 -10.08
N VAL A 23 -1.50 11.45 -9.93
CA VAL A 23 -1.00 10.89 -8.67
C VAL A 23 0.26 11.64 -8.28
N ASP A 24 0.22 12.26 -7.09
CA ASP A 24 1.32 13.01 -6.53
C ASP A 24 2.04 12.19 -5.46
N LEU A 25 3.37 12.30 -5.43
CA LEU A 25 4.16 11.78 -4.33
C LEU A 25 4.17 12.80 -3.18
N TYR A 26 3.54 12.44 -2.06
CA TYR A 26 3.47 13.28 -0.89
C TYR A 26 4.51 12.84 0.15
N ILE A 27 5.39 13.77 0.53
CA ILE A 27 6.46 13.54 1.51
C ILE A 27 6.17 14.36 2.76
N SER A 28 5.97 13.67 3.88
CA SER A 28 5.83 14.29 5.18
C SER A 28 7.07 14.06 6.04
N VAL A 29 7.96 15.04 6.06
CA VAL A 29 9.18 15.00 6.88
C VAL A 29 8.83 14.88 8.38
N LYS A 30 7.80 15.59 8.84
CA LYS A 30 7.36 15.56 10.25
C LYS A 30 6.97 14.15 10.70
N ASN A 31 6.29 13.41 9.84
CA ASN A 31 5.82 12.06 10.16
C ASN A 31 6.77 10.97 9.64
N LEU A 32 7.86 11.35 8.95
CA LEU A 32 8.79 10.43 8.26
C LEU A 32 8.06 9.45 7.33
N LEU A 33 7.02 9.94 6.65
CA LEU A 33 6.18 9.16 5.75
C LEU A 33 6.31 9.68 4.32
N ILE A 34 6.32 8.74 3.38
CA ILE A 34 6.21 9.00 1.96
C ILE A 34 5.04 8.15 1.48
N PHE A 35 4.09 8.76 0.80
CA PHE A 35 2.96 8.06 0.23
C PHE A 35 2.41 8.79 -0.99
N VAL A 36 1.70 8.07 -1.86
CA VAL A 36 1.00 8.70 -2.98
C VAL A 36 -0.39 9.22 -2.60
N VAL A 37 -0.78 10.34 -3.20
CA VAL A 37 -2.11 10.94 -3.05
C VAL A 37 -2.69 11.26 -4.42
N SER A 38 -4.01 11.24 -4.52
CA SER A 38 -4.73 11.61 -5.74
C SER A 38 -6.13 12.09 -5.39
N THR A 39 -6.54 13.18 -6.04
CA THR A 39 -7.91 13.68 -6.02
C THR A 39 -8.80 12.96 -7.03
N HIS A 40 -8.29 11.94 -7.74
CA HIS A 40 -9.12 11.09 -8.59
C HIS A 40 -10.07 10.24 -7.74
N PRO A 41 -11.40 10.28 -7.99
CA PRO A 41 -12.37 9.47 -7.27
C PRO A 41 -12.11 7.97 -7.40
N ILE A 42 -11.98 7.26 -6.29
CA ILE A 42 -11.81 5.80 -6.26
C ILE A 42 -12.92 5.13 -5.45
N SER A 43 -13.47 4.03 -5.96
CA SER A 43 -14.50 3.28 -5.25
C SER A 43 -13.92 2.50 -4.07
N LYS A 44 -14.75 2.18 -3.06
CA LYS A 44 -14.34 1.41 -1.87
C LYS A 44 -13.51 0.17 -2.18
N ALA A 45 -13.98 -0.68 -3.10
CA ALA A 45 -13.30 -1.92 -3.45
C ALA A 45 -11.94 -1.66 -4.11
N ARG A 46 -11.87 -0.68 -5.02
CA ARG A 46 -10.62 -0.29 -5.67
C ARG A 46 -9.64 0.32 -4.67
N PHE A 47 -10.12 1.12 -3.72
CA PHE A 47 -9.26 1.73 -2.69
C PHE A 47 -8.66 0.68 -1.74
N ILE A 48 -9.45 -0.32 -1.34
CA ILE A 48 -8.95 -1.45 -0.54
C ILE A 48 -7.89 -2.23 -1.32
N PHE A 49 -8.14 -2.55 -2.59
CA PHE A 49 -7.17 -3.24 -3.43
C PHE A 49 -5.89 -2.43 -3.59
N LEU A 50 -6.02 -1.13 -3.92
CA LEU A 50 -4.91 -0.20 -4.05
C LEU A 50 -4.06 -0.23 -2.79
N SER A 51 -4.66 -0.03 -1.62
CA SER A 51 -3.97 -0.04 -0.33
C SER A 51 -3.23 -1.36 -0.07
N LEU A 52 -3.83 -2.52 -0.40
CA LEU A 52 -3.20 -3.82 -0.14
C LEU A 52 -2.14 -4.22 -1.16
N CYS A 53 -2.22 -3.73 -2.41
CA CYS A 53 -1.47 -4.25 -3.53
C CYS A 53 0.05 -4.29 -3.28
N PRO A 54 0.70 -3.22 -2.79
CA PRO A 54 2.16 -3.27 -2.60
C PRO A 54 2.59 -4.22 -1.50
N ASN A 55 1.83 -4.34 -0.41
CA ASN A 55 2.11 -5.30 0.64
C ASN A 55 1.92 -6.74 0.17
N LEU A 56 0.98 -6.98 -0.75
CA LEU A 56 0.81 -8.29 -1.38
C LEU A 56 2.03 -8.64 -2.26
N VAL A 57 2.51 -7.69 -3.05
CA VAL A 57 3.63 -7.91 -3.99
C VAL A 57 4.99 -7.99 -3.30
N PHE A 58 5.30 -7.10 -2.36
CA PHE A 58 6.62 -7.04 -1.70
C PHE A 58 6.70 -7.80 -0.37
N GLY A 59 5.56 -8.02 0.28
CA GLY A 59 5.50 -8.71 1.58
C GLY A 59 5.02 -10.14 1.45
N TRP A 60 3.74 -10.32 1.13
CA TRP A 60 3.09 -11.63 1.18
C TRP A 60 3.57 -12.60 0.11
N LEU A 61 3.73 -12.15 -1.14
CA LEU A 61 4.19 -13.03 -2.21
C LEU A 61 5.61 -13.56 -1.95
N PRO A 62 6.61 -12.72 -1.58
CA PRO A 62 7.93 -13.19 -1.17
C PRO A 62 7.90 -14.11 0.07
N LEU A 63 6.99 -13.88 1.02
CA LEU A 63 6.82 -14.75 2.19
C LEU A 63 6.27 -16.14 1.81
N LEU A 64 5.33 -16.19 0.86
CA LEU A 64 4.80 -17.45 0.33
C LEU A 64 5.86 -18.22 -0.47
N VAL A 65 6.68 -17.51 -1.26
CA VAL A 65 7.82 -18.11 -1.95
C VAL A 65 8.84 -18.66 -0.94
N TRP A 66 9.13 -17.91 0.12
CA TRP A 66 10.02 -18.38 1.18
C TRP A 66 9.52 -19.68 1.84
N ALA A 67 8.21 -19.84 2.00
CA ALA A 67 7.62 -21.02 2.65
C ALA A 67 7.92 -22.34 1.93
N VAL A 68 8.30 -22.31 0.64
CA VAL A 68 8.67 -23.49 -0.15
C VAL A 68 10.18 -23.63 -0.39
N LEU A 69 10.99 -22.67 0.07
CA LEU A 69 12.44 -22.72 -0.04
C LEU A 69 13.07 -23.56 1.08
N PRO A 70 14.25 -24.16 0.85
CA PRO A 70 14.98 -24.83 1.91
C PRO A 70 15.36 -23.84 3.02
N TYR A 71 15.16 -24.28 4.26
CA TYR A 71 15.48 -23.51 5.45
C TYR A 71 17.00 -23.49 5.68
N ASN A 72 17.49 -22.45 6.37
CA ASN A 72 18.89 -22.22 6.74
C ASN A 72 19.86 -21.80 5.63
N GLU A 73 19.37 -21.58 4.42
CA GLU A 73 20.17 -20.95 3.36
C GLU A 73 20.18 -19.42 3.49
N ALA A 74 21.31 -18.78 3.14
CA ALA A 74 21.48 -17.34 3.27
C ALA A 74 20.40 -16.55 2.48
N TYR A 75 20.09 -16.98 1.26
CA TYR A 75 19.05 -16.34 0.43
C TYR A 75 17.65 -16.51 1.01
N SER A 76 17.37 -17.65 1.67
CA SER A 76 16.09 -17.94 2.32
C SER A 76 15.87 -17.00 3.51
N ASN A 77 16.89 -16.83 4.36
CA ASN A 77 16.85 -15.88 5.47
C ASN A 77 16.69 -14.42 5.00
N ILE A 78 17.40 -14.02 3.94
CA ILE A 78 17.26 -12.68 3.34
C ILE A 78 15.83 -12.45 2.84
N LEU A 79 15.26 -13.41 2.10
CA LEU A 79 13.90 -13.31 1.57
C LEU A 79 12.87 -13.23 2.70
N TYR A 80 13.02 -14.04 3.75
CA TYR A 80 12.15 -14.00 4.92
C TYR A 80 12.20 -12.64 5.64
N SER A 81 13.40 -12.17 6.00
CA SER A 81 13.58 -10.88 6.67
C SER A 81 13.05 -9.73 5.82
N PHE A 82 13.31 -9.73 4.51
CA PHE A 82 12.78 -8.76 3.57
C PHE A 82 11.25 -8.74 3.56
N SER A 83 10.63 -9.92 3.48
CA SER A 83 9.17 -10.08 3.44
C SER A 83 8.51 -9.55 4.71
N LEU A 84 9.04 -9.94 5.88
CA LEU A 84 8.52 -9.49 7.17
C LEU A 84 8.64 -7.98 7.35
N ILE A 85 9.79 -7.40 6.99
CA ILE A 85 9.98 -5.95 7.05
C ILE A 85 8.97 -5.24 6.13
N CYS A 86 8.71 -5.79 4.93
CA CYS A 86 7.70 -5.29 4.00
C CYS A 86 6.31 -5.28 4.62
N VAL A 87 5.83 -6.43 5.12
CA VAL A 87 4.53 -6.55 5.80
C VAL A 87 4.42 -5.58 6.99
N MET A 88 5.43 -5.54 7.85
CA MET A 88 5.37 -4.74 9.08
C MET A 88 5.33 -3.23 8.84
N LEU A 89 6.02 -2.71 7.83
CA LEU A 89 5.98 -1.25 7.55
C LEU A 89 4.76 -0.84 6.71
N GLY A 90 3.97 -1.79 6.23
CA GLY A 90 2.68 -1.54 5.55
C GLY A 90 1.54 -1.12 6.49
N VAL A 91 1.81 -0.74 7.75
CA VAL A 91 0.77 -0.40 8.74
C VAL A 91 -0.19 0.68 8.21
N GLY A 92 0.32 1.72 7.55
CA GLY A 92 -0.51 2.79 6.99
C GLY A 92 -1.55 2.27 5.99
N ASP A 93 -1.14 1.34 5.14
CA ASP A 93 -2.02 0.70 4.17
C ASP A 93 -3.10 -0.15 4.85
N TYR A 94 -2.74 -0.91 5.89
CA TYR A 94 -3.70 -1.70 6.66
C TYR A 94 -4.69 -0.82 7.41
N LEU A 95 -4.25 0.32 7.94
CA LEU A 95 -5.13 1.32 8.54
C LEU A 95 -6.08 1.92 7.51
N ASN A 96 -5.61 2.22 6.30
CA ASN A 96 -6.46 2.68 5.20
C ASN A 96 -7.54 1.65 4.86
N VAL A 97 -7.18 0.37 4.76
CA VAL A 97 -8.13 -0.73 4.50
C VAL A 97 -9.14 -0.85 5.64
N PHE A 98 -8.67 -0.84 6.88
CA PHE A 98 -9.53 -0.93 8.05
C PHE A 98 -10.53 0.24 8.11
N ASN A 99 -10.05 1.46 7.87
CA ASN A 99 -10.87 2.66 7.81
C ASN A 99 -11.85 2.59 6.63
N ALA A 100 -11.41 2.14 5.45
CA ALA A 100 -12.29 1.97 4.29
C ALA A 100 -13.43 0.99 4.59
N ILE A 101 -13.12 -0.15 5.20
CA ILE A 101 -14.11 -1.17 5.57
C ILE A 101 -15.15 -0.59 6.54
N ARG A 102 -14.70 0.11 7.59
CA ARG A 102 -15.58 0.63 8.66
C ARG A 102 -16.30 1.93 8.32
N GLN A 103 -15.66 2.82 7.59
CA GLN A 103 -16.10 4.21 7.45
C GLN A 103 -16.72 4.50 6.08
N MET A 104 -16.34 3.80 5.01
CA MET A 104 -16.93 4.03 3.68
C MET A 104 -18.30 3.37 3.53
N PRO A 105 -19.37 4.16 3.29
CA PRO A 105 -20.68 3.61 2.94
C PRO A 105 -20.64 2.81 1.63
N LYS A 106 -21.66 1.97 1.40
CA LYS A 106 -21.80 1.28 0.11
C LYS A 106 -22.12 2.31 -0.98
N GLY A 107 -21.39 2.25 -2.09
CA GLY A 107 -21.54 3.18 -3.21
C GLY A 107 -20.81 4.51 -3.05
N SER A 108 -20.11 4.73 -1.93
CA SER A 108 -19.30 5.93 -1.77
C SER A 108 -18.00 5.87 -2.56
N MET A 109 -17.49 7.05 -2.86
CA MET A 109 -16.18 7.29 -3.47
C MET A 109 -15.23 7.88 -2.43
N GLN A 110 -13.95 7.72 -2.66
CA GLN A 110 -12.88 8.27 -1.85
C GLN A 110 -11.94 9.11 -2.72
N GLN A 111 -11.42 10.19 -2.12
CA GLN A 111 -10.30 10.97 -2.64
C GLN A 111 -9.26 11.16 -1.54
N LEU A 112 -7.99 11.25 -1.93
CA LEU A 112 -6.88 11.51 -1.02
C LEU A 112 -6.31 12.91 -1.30
N SER A 113 -6.20 13.74 -0.26
CA SER A 113 -5.52 15.02 -0.35
C SER A 113 -4.73 15.31 0.92
N GLY A 114 -3.42 15.45 0.76
CA GLY A 114 -2.47 15.47 1.88
C GLY A 114 -2.66 14.26 2.78
N PHE A 115 -2.85 14.49 4.08
CA PHE A 115 -3.06 13.44 5.08
C PHE A 115 -4.52 12.97 5.24
N HIS A 116 -5.44 13.50 4.45
CA HIS A 116 -6.87 13.31 4.67
C HIS A 116 -7.49 12.43 3.58
N SER A 117 -8.42 11.58 4.01
CA SER A 117 -9.31 10.81 3.16
C SER A 117 -10.69 11.46 3.15
N TYR A 118 -11.16 11.86 1.97
CA TYR A 118 -12.47 12.48 1.79
C TYR A 118 -13.43 11.46 1.19
N LEU A 119 -14.58 11.27 1.84
CA LEU A 119 -15.61 10.32 1.44
C LEU A 119 -16.83 11.09 0.95
N PHE A 120 -17.36 10.74 -0.22
CA PHE A 120 -18.55 11.37 -0.78
C PHE A 120 -19.39 10.38 -1.59
N MET A 121 -20.63 10.75 -1.85
CA MET A 121 -21.52 10.01 -2.76
C MET A 121 -21.43 10.66 -4.15
N PRO A 122 -21.31 9.86 -5.23
CA PRO A 122 -21.30 10.37 -6.60
C PRO A 122 -22.66 10.94 -7.02
#